data_AF-A0A831NV32-F1
#
_entry.id   AF-A0A831NV32-F1
#
_cell.length_a   1.000
_cell.length_b   1.000
_cell.length_c   1.000
_cell.angle_alpha   90.00
_cell.angle_beta   90.00
_cell.angle_gamma   90.00
#
_symmetry.space_group_name_H-M   'P 1'
#
loop_
_entity.id
_entity.type
_entity.pdbx_description
1 polymer ?
#
loop_
_entity_poly.entity_id
_entity_poly.type
_entity_poly.pdbx_seq_one_letter_code
_entity_poly.pdbx_strand_id
1 'polypeptide(L)' 'MLVIGTAGHIDHGKSAIVKRLTHTDPDRLPEEKARGMTIDLGFAFYNTPDNDTIAFVDVPGHERFVKNMVS' A
#
# COMPACT_ATOMS: atom_id res chain seq x y z
N MET A 1 17.66 2.29 -5.20
CA MET A 1 16.26 1.85 -5.03
C MET A 1 15.57 2.83 -4.09
N LEU A 2 14.56 3.54 -4.59
CA LEU A 2 13.75 4.47 -3.81
C LEU A 2 12.57 3.70 -3.20
N VAL A 3 12.28 3.93 -1.91
CA VAL A 3 11.13 3.34 -1.23
C VAL A 3 10.20 4.46 -0.78
N ILE A 4 8.91 4.34 -1.12
CA ILE A 4 7.85 5.29 -0.76
C ILE A 4 6.84 4.56 0.10
N GLY A 5 6.71 4.95 1.37
CA GLY A 5 5.62 4.52 2.24
C GLY A 5 4.41 5.43 2.07
N THR A 6 3.22 4.88 1.86
CA THR A 6 1.98 5.65 2.06
C THR A 6 1.67 5.70 3.54
N ALA A 7 1.09 6.80 4.02
CA ALA A 7 0.60 6.91 5.39
C ALA A 7 -0.59 7.87 5.41
N GLY A 8 -1.50 7.67 6.38
CA GLY A 8 -2.71 8.48 6.49
C GLY A 8 -3.91 7.69 7.03
N HIS A 9 -4.96 8.42 7.38
CA HIS A 9 -6.18 7.85 7.98
C HIS A 9 -6.84 6.80 7.07
N ILE A 10 -7.69 5.94 7.66
CA ILE A 10 -8.51 4.98 6.90
C ILE A 10 -9.35 5.71 5.83
N ASP A 11 -9.60 5.05 4.70
CA ASP A 11 -10.44 5.52 3.59
C ASP A 11 -9.99 6.82 2.89
N HIS A 12 -8.77 7.28 3.13
CA HIS A 12 -8.20 8.44 2.44
C HIS A 12 -7.46 8.08 1.13
N GLY A 13 -7.75 6.93 0.54
CA GLY A 13 -7.30 6.58 -0.82
C GLY A 13 -5.83 6.16 -0.98
N LYS A 14 -5.15 5.75 0.11
CA LYS A 14 -3.75 5.27 0.08
C LYS A 14 -3.55 4.11 -0.91
N SER A 15 -4.33 3.05 -0.77
CA SER A 15 -4.27 1.86 -1.63
C SER A 15 -4.68 2.19 -3.07
N ALA A 16 -5.61 3.14 -3.23
CA ALA A 16 -6.06 3.61 -4.55
C ALA A 16 -4.94 4.34 -5.31
N ILE A 17 -4.17 5.21 -4.66
CA ILE A 17 -3.05 5.89 -5.31
C ILE A 17 -1.93 4.91 -5.66
N VAL A 18 -1.60 3.95 -4.77
CA VAL A 18 -0.61 2.91 -5.05
C VAL A 18 -1.03 2.08 -6.25
N LYS A 19 -2.28 1.61 -6.28
CA LYS A 19 -2.84 0.85 -7.41
C LYS A 19 -2.82 1.63 -8.71
N ARG A 20 -3.10 2.93 -8.66
CA ARG A 20 -3.10 3.78 -9.85
C ARG A 20 -1.69 4.02 -10.42
N LEU A 21 -0.69 4.14 -9.55
CA LEU A 21 0.70 4.39 -9.94
C LEU A 21 1.41 3.11 -10.41
N THR A 22 1.13 1.98 -9.78
CA THR A 22 1.89 0.72 -9.97
C THR A 22 1.13 -0.33 -10.77
N HIS A 23 -0.16 -0.12 -11.04
CA HIS A 23 -1.09 -1.13 -11.56
C HIS A 23 -1.20 -2.40 -10.70
N THR A 24 -0.69 -2.36 -9.47
CA THR A 24 -0.69 -3.47 -8.53
C THR A 24 -1.62 -3.15 -7.37
N ASP A 25 -2.54 -4.05 -7.06
CA ASP A 25 -3.44 -3.90 -5.91
C ASP A 25 -2.67 -4.27 -4.63
N PRO A 26 -2.40 -3.33 -3.70
CA PRO A 26 -1.66 -3.65 -2.48
C PRO A 26 -2.49 -4.48 -1.49
N ASP A 27 -3.82 -4.41 -1.55
CA ASP A 27 -4.74 -5.19 -0.71
C ASP A 27 -4.89 -6.62 -1.28
N ARG A 28 -4.02 -7.53 -0.82
CA ARG A 28 -3.93 -8.90 -1.35
C ARG A 28 -4.83 -9.89 -0.63
N LEU A 29 -5.17 -9.64 0.62
CA LEU A 29 -5.93 -10.59 1.44
C LEU A 29 -7.42 -10.57 1.05
N PRO A 30 -8.10 -11.74 1.01
CA PRO A 30 -9.54 -11.77 0.80
C PRO A 30 -10.32 -10.93 1.80
N GLU A 31 -9.85 -10.85 3.05
CA GLU A 31 -10.46 -10.06 4.11
C GLU A 31 -10.35 -8.55 3.86
N GLU A 32 -9.20 -8.08 3.34
CA GLU A 32 -9.00 -6.67 2.97
C GLU A 32 -9.99 -6.25 1.89
N LYS A 33 -10.16 -7.10 0.87
CA LYS A 33 -11.12 -6.89 -0.23
C LYS A 33 -12.57 -6.94 0.25
N ALA A 34 -12.89 -7.87 1.15
CA ALA A 34 -14.24 -8.01 1.70
C ALA A 34 -14.64 -6.83 2.60
N ARG A 35 -13.67 -6.23 3.30
CA ARG A 35 -13.90 -5.10 4.22
C ARG A 35 -13.63 -3.73 3.60
N GLY A 36 -12.96 -3.68 2.45
CA GLY A 36 -12.56 -2.42 1.81
C GLY A 36 -11.49 -1.66 2.59
N MET A 37 -10.60 -2.35 3.29
CA MET A 37 -9.57 -1.73 4.12
C MET A 37 -8.27 -2.54 4.16
N THR A 38 -7.14 -1.86 4.21
CA THR A 38 -5.81 -2.45 4.39
C THR A 38 -5.61 -2.95 5.83
N ILE A 39 -5.24 -4.21 5.98
CA ILE A 39 -5.05 -4.89 7.27
C ILE A 39 -3.57 -5.13 7.52
N ASP A 40 -2.81 -5.50 6.49
CA ASP A 40 -1.38 -5.77 6.54
C ASP A 40 -0.61 -4.85 5.58
N LEU A 41 0.73 -4.89 5.64
CA LEU A 41 1.57 -4.15 4.70
C LEU A 41 1.39 -4.66 3.27
N GLY A 42 1.00 -3.76 2.38
CA GLY A 42 0.91 -3.99 0.94
C GLY A 42 2.20 -3.57 0.23
N PHE A 43 2.62 -4.33 -0.78
CA PHE A 43 3.83 -4.03 -1.54
C PHE A 43 3.50 -3.94 -3.03
N ALA A 44 4.02 -2.89 -3.67
CA ALA A 44 3.87 -2.67 -5.10
C ALA A 44 5.13 -2.05 -5.68
N PHE A 45 5.35 -2.24 -6.98
CA PHE A 45 6.57 -1.80 -7.65
C PHE A 45 6.23 -1.02 -8.91
N TYR A 46 7.00 0.04 -9.17
CA TYR A 46 6.93 0.82 -10.40
C TYR A 46 8.31 0.86 -11.05
N ASN A 47 8.39 0.37 -12.28
CA ASN A 47 9.59 0.46 -13.10
C ASN A 47 9.56 1.78 -13.88
N THR A 48 10.58 2.61 -13.68
CA THR A 48 10.68 3.91 -14.35
C THR A 48 11.18 3.74 -15.79
N PRO A 49 10.99 4.74 -16.67
CA PRO A 49 11.56 4.73 -18.01
C PRO A 49 13.09 4.61 -18.05
N ASP A 50 13.78 5.09 -17.00
CA ASP A 50 15.24 5.05 -16.87
C ASP A 50 15.75 3.72 -16.29
N ASN A 51 14.90 2.69 -16.23
CA ASN A 51 15.22 1.35 -15.76
C ASN A 51 15.52 1.25 -14.25
N ASP A 52 15.06 2.22 -13.45
CA ASP A 52 15.05 2.16 -11.99
C ASP A 52 13.75 1.50 -11.48
N THR A 53 13.79 1.00 -10.25
CA THR A 53 12.61 0.49 -9.54
C THR A 53 12.30 1.35 -8.31
N ILE A 54 11.06 1.84 -8.24
CA ILE A 54 10.47 2.46 -7.07
C ILE A 54 9.61 1.42 -6.36
N ALA A 55 9.89 1.18 -5.08
CA ALA A 55 9.08 0.32 -4.23
C ALA A 55 8.06 1.17 -3.46
N PHE A 56 6.79 0.76 -3.49
CA PHE A 56 5.72 1.32 -2.69
C PHE A 56 5.37 0.36 -1.56
N VAL A 57 5.27 0.90 -0.35
CA VAL A 57 4.80 0.20 0.84
C VAL A 57 3.50 0.86 1.29
N ASP A 58 2.38 0.18 1.10
CA ASP A 58 1.05 0.64 1.54
C ASP A 58 0.82 0.21 2.99
N VAL A 59 0.57 1.18 3.88
CA VAL A 59 0.43 0.89 5.32
C VAL A 59 -1.04 0.97 5.78
N PRO A 60 -1.45 0.16 6.76
CA PRO A 60 -2.77 0.26 7.36
C PRO A 60 -3.04 1.65 7.96
N GLY A 61 -4.19 2.24 7.63
CA GLY A 61 -4.61 3.54 8.19
C GLY A 61 -5.53 3.45 9.41
N HIS A 62 -6.03 2.26 9.72
CA HIS A 62 -6.97 2.03 10.82
C HIS A 62 -6.19 1.77 12.12
N GLU A 63 -6.54 2.46 13.21
CA GLU A 63 -5.85 2.39 14.52
C GLU A 63 -5.58 0.96 15.02
N ARG A 64 -6.55 0.06 14.91
CA ARG A 64 -6.45 -1.37 15.28
C ARG A 64 -5.31 -2.11 14.56
N PHE A 65 -4.94 -1.67 13.37
CA PHE A 65 -3.93 -2.32 12.52
C PHE A 65 -2.64 -1.49 12.38
N VAL A 66 -2.54 -0.34 13.04
CA VAL A 66 -1.29 0.48 13.09
C VAL A 66 -0.13 -0.32 13.67
N LYS A 67 -0.38 -1.30 14.55
CA LYS A 67 0.68 -2.18 15.08
C LYS A 67 1.38 -2.98 13.99
N ASN A 68 0.70 -3.29 12.89
CA ASN A 68 1.27 -4.02 11.76
C ASN A 68 2.25 -3.13 10.95
N MET A 69 2.28 -1.81 11.20
CA MET A 69 3.22 -0.89 10.54
C MET A 69 4.66 -0.95 11.08
N VAL A 70 4.86 -1.49 12.29
CA VAL A 70 6.15 -1.46 13.01
C VAL A 70 6.82 -2.85 13.03
N SER A 71 6.23 -3.83 12.35
CA SER A 71 6.71 -5.21 12.35
C SER A 71 7.76 -5.48 11.29
#